data_AF-A0A7L2GGJ5-F1
#
_entry.id   AF-A0A7L2GGJ5-F1
#
_cell.length_a   1.000
_cell.length_b   1.000
_cell.length_c   1.000
_cell.angle_alpha   90.00
_cell.angle_beta   90.00
_cell.angle_gamma   90.00
#
_symmetry.space_group_name_H-M   'P 1'
#
loop_
_entity.id
_entity.type
_entity.pdbx_description
1 polymer ?
#
loop_
_entity_poly.entity_id
_entity_poly.type
_entity_poly.pdbx_seq_one_letter_code
_entity_poly.pdbx_strand_id
1 'polypeptide(L)'
;MGGWVMIQKIRDTSASYRYASRYILKAGQTVTIWAANAGVAASPPTDLIWKKQKSWGTGENVNVVLKNSQGEEVAQGSIVFKTTRHGAEEEEVEQEAAEADLHQQQVSC
;
A
#
# COMPACT_ATOMS: atom_id res chain seq x y z
N MET A 1 -11.01 -4.47 -13.22
CA MET A 1 -10.79 -3.15 -12.57
C MET A 1 -11.13 -1.99 -13.51
N GLY A 2 -12.00 -2.19 -14.51
CA GLY A 2 -12.37 -1.11 -15.42
C GLY A 2 -13.01 0.07 -14.70
N GLY A 3 -12.50 1.28 -14.91
CA GLY A 3 -13.05 2.50 -14.30
C GLY A 3 -12.62 2.76 -12.85
N TRP A 4 -11.87 1.85 -12.24
CA TRP A 4 -11.32 2.02 -10.89
C TRP A 4 -10.29 3.16 -10.87
N VAL A 5 -10.06 3.73 -9.69
CA VAL A 5 -9.12 4.83 -9.49
C VAL A 5 -8.22 4.55 -8.29
N MET A 6 -6.91 4.60 -8.50
CA MET A 6 -5.92 4.65 -7.42
C MET A 6 -5.58 6.12 -7.15
N ILE A 7 -5.65 6.54 -5.90
CA ILE A 7 -5.30 7.89 -5.45
C ILE A 7 -4.05 7.77 -4.57
N GLN A 8 -3.00 8.47 -4.96
CA GLN A 8 -1.79 8.64 -4.17
C GLN A 8 -1.84 10.00 -3.49
N LYS A 9 -1.56 10.05 -2.18
CA LYS A 9 -1.39 11.28 -1.41
C LYS A 9 -0.01 11.29 -0.76
N ILE A 10 0.73 12.37 -1.00
CA ILE A 10 2.05 12.63 -0.44
C ILE A 10 2.01 14.03 0.15
N ARG A 11 2.17 14.14 1.47
CA ARG A 11 1.95 15.40 2.22
C ARG A 11 0.55 15.96 1.90
N ASP A 12 0.50 17.15 1.31
CA ASP A 12 -0.75 17.84 0.92
C ASP A 12 -1.09 17.68 -0.57
N THR A 13 -0.24 17.00 -1.34
CA THR A 13 -0.47 16.79 -2.77
C THR A 13 -1.10 15.44 -3.02
N SER A 14 -2.11 15.40 -3.91
CA SER A 14 -2.74 14.16 -4.36
C SER A 14 -2.67 14.02 -5.89
N ALA A 15 -2.51 12.79 -6.34
CA ALA A 15 -2.54 12.42 -7.75
C ALA A 15 -3.42 11.17 -7.92
N SER A 16 -4.15 11.08 -9.03
CA SER A 16 -4.98 9.91 -9.33
C SER A 16 -4.60 9.21 -10.63
N TYR A 17 -4.61 7.88 -10.58
CA TYR A 17 -4.44 7.00 -11.73
C TYR A 17 -5.74 6.26 -11.97
N ARG A 18 -6.28 6.38 -13.19
CA ARG A 18 -7.51 5.70 -13.60
C ARG A 18 -7.17 4.47 -14.44
N TYR A 19 -7.65 3.31 -14.03
CA TYR A 19 -7.55 2.09 -14.82
C TYR A 19 -8.43 2.21 -16.07
N ALA A 20 -7.91 1.74 -17.22
CA ALA A 20 -8.65 1.74 -18.47
C ALA A 20 -9.96 0.93 -18.33
N SER A 21 -11.04 1.37 -18.99
CA SER A 21 -12.38 0.77 -18.80
C SER A 21 -12.45 -0.73 -19.07
N ARG A 22 -11.58 -1.27 -19.93
CA ARG A 22 -11.51 -2.71 -20.25
C ARG A 22 -10.43 -3.48 -19.48
N TYR A 23 -9.81 -2.86 -18.47
CA TYR A 23 -8.71 -3.47 -17.74
C TYR A 23 -9.21 -4.59 -16.80
N ILE A 24 -8.60 -5.77 -16.92
CA ILE A 24 -8.91 -6.97 -16.14
C ILE A 24 -7.66 -7.38 -15.37
N LEU A 25 -7.79 -7.51 -14.04
CA LEU A 25 -6.79 -8.14 -13.18
C LEU A 25 -7.34 -9.53 -12.83
N LYS A 26 -6.64 -10.60 -13.23
CA LYS A 26 -7.10 -11.96 -12.91
C LYS A 26 -6.76 -12.30 -11.46
N ALA A 27 -7.47 -13.29 -10.91
CA ALA A 27 -7.19 -13.80 -9.58
C ALA A 27 -5.73 -14.25 -9.45
N GLY A 28 -5.11 -13.93 -8.31
CA GLY A 28 -3.70 -14.25 -8.04
C GLY A 28 -2.67 -13.44 -8.83
N GLN A 29 -3.08 -12.51 -9.70
CA GLN A 29 -2.15 -11.65 -10.45
C GLN A 29 -1.92 -10.32 -9.76
N THR A 30 -0.76 -9.74 -10.05
CA THR A 30 -0.37 -8.40 -9.61
C THR A 30 -0.26 -7.46 -10.81
N VAL A 31 -0.56 -6.19 -10.57
CA VAL A 31 -0.28 -5.09 -11.49
C VAL A 31 0.56 -4.04 -10.79
N THR A 32 1.57 -3.55 -11.49
CA THR A 32 2.44 -2.48 -11.04
C THR A 32 2.19 -1.23 -11.87
N ILE A 33 1.96 -0.10 -11.19
CA ILE A 33 1.85 1.21 -11.82
C ILE A 33 3.17 1.94 -11.59
N TRP A 34 3.96 2.07 -12.66
CA TRP A 34 5.26 2.72 -12.66
C TRP A 34 5.13 4.22 -12.93
N ALA A 35 6.00 5.02 -12.33
CA ALA A 35 6.15 6.43 -12.68
C ALA A 35 6.69 6.60 -14.11
N ALA A 36 6.41 7.74 -14.73
CA ALA A 36 6.80 8.03 -16.12
C ALA A 36 8.31 7.98 -16.36
N ASN A 37 9.11 8.28 -15.34
CA ASN A 37 10.57 8.30 -15.39
C ASN A 37 11.22 7.05 -14.75
N ALA A 38 10.46 5.98 -14.52
CA ALA A 38 11.00 4.75 -13.93
C ALA A 38 11.96 3.97 -14.85
N GLY A 39 12.02 4.32 -16.15
CA GLY A 39 12.84 3.58 -17.12
C GLY A 39 12.28 2.20 -17.50
N VAL A 40 11.08 1.86 -17.03
CA VAL A 40 10.41 0.59 -17.31
C VAL A 40 9.52 0.74 -18.55
N ALA A 41 9.61 -0.22 -19.48
CA ALA A 41 8.72 -0.28 -20.63
C ALA A 41 7.32 -0.76 -20.20
N ALA A 42 6.27 -0.19 -20.78
CA ALA A 42 4.91 -0.64 -20.54
C ALA A 42 4.72 -2.08 -21.05
N SER A 43 4.19 -2.96 -20.21
CA SER A 43 3.82 -4.33 -20.59
C SER A 43 2.45 -4.69 -19.99
N PRO A 44 1.33 -4.14 -20.53
CA PRO A 44 0.01 -4.47 -20.04
C PRO A 44 -0.31 -5.97 -20.18
N PRO A 45 -1.01 -6.59 -19.21
CA PRO A 45 -1.68 -5.93 -18.08
C PRO A 45 -0.79 -5.71 -16.85
N THR A 46 0.37 -6.37 -16.73
CA THR A 46 1.16 -6.42 -15.48
C THR A 46 1.88 -5.12 -15.17
N ASP A 47 2.36 -4.40 -16.19
CA ASP A 47 3.18 -3.22 -16.02
C ASP A 47 2.57 -2.03 -16.75
N LEU A 48 2.03 -1.09 -15.97
CA LEU A 48 1.36 0.11 -16.45
C LEU A 48 2.21 1.34 -16.16
N ILE A 49 2.15 2.35 -17.03
CA ILE A 49 2.91 3.60 -16.86
C ILE A 49 1.97 4.76 -16.54
N TRP A 50 2.19 5.41 -15.41
CA TRP A 50 1.53 6.65 -15.03
C TRP A 50 2.19 7.84 -15.72
N LYS A 51 1.89 8.01 -17.02
CA LYS A 51 2.57 8.95 -17.92
C LYS A 51 2.70 10.40 -17.42
N LYS A 52 1.75 10.88 -16.63
CA LYS A 52 1.73 12.26 -16.11
C LYS A 52 2.37 12.41 -14.72
N GLN A 53 2.82 11.33 -14.10
CA GLN A 53 3.37 11.33 -12.75
C GLN A 53 4.82 10.90 -12.77
N LYS A 54 5.70 11.73 -12.21
CA LYS A 54 7.10 11.39 -11.96
C LYS A 54 7.23 10.70 -10.61
N SER A 55 8.34 10.00 -10.40
CA SER A 55 8.71 9.42 -9.11
C SER A 55 8.73 10.50 -8.03
N TRP A 56 8.23 10.18 -6.84
CA TRP A 56 8.16 11.09 -5.70
C TRP A 56 9.46 11.15 -4.86
N GLY A 57 10.50 10.43 -5.28
CA GLY A 57 11.77 10.35 -4.55
C GLY A 57 11.70 9.40 -3.35
N THR A 58 12.71 9.49 -2.49
CA THR A 58 12.85 8.69 -1.26
C THR A 58 12.57 9.54 -0.03
N GLY A 59 12.16 8.93 1.07
CA GLY A 59 12.02 9.64 2.35
C GLY A 59 10.63 10.20 2.65
N GLU A 60 9.67 9.98 1.76
CA GLU A 60 8.32 10.53 1.86
C GLU A 60 7.31 9.50 2.41
N ASN A 61 6.40 9.97 3.26
CA ASN A 61 5.23 9.19 3.64
C ASN A 61 4.22 9.20 2.49
N VAL A 62 3.79 8.02 2.06
CA VAL A 62 2.86 7.86 0.93
C VAL A 62 1.62 7.16 1.43
N ASN A 63 0.46 7.76 1.18
CA ASN A 63 -0.83 7.11 1.37
C ASN A 63 -1.42 6.77 0.00
N VAL A 64 -1.96 5.58 -0.13
CA VAL A 64 -2.62 5.11 -1.35
C VAL A 64 -4.01 4.63 -0.99
N VAL A 65 -5.00 5.09 -1.75
CA VAL A 65 -6.40 4.67 -1.66
C VAL A 65 -6.82 4.09 -2.99
N LEU A 66 -7.52 2.97 -2.98
CA LEU A 66 -8.10 2.35 -4.16
C LEU A 66 -9.62 2.47 -4.11
N LYS A 67 -10.19 3.07 -5.15
CA LYS A 67 -11.63 3.22 -5.33
C LYS A 67 -12.13 2.36 -6.47
N ASN A 68 -13.27 1.72 -6.25
CA ASN A 68 -13.95 0.92 -7.27
C ASN A 68 -14.60 1.82 -8.35
N SER A 69 -15.26 1.21 -9.34
CA SER A 69 -15.92 1.94 -10.44
C SER A 69 -17.12 2.80 -9.99
N GLN A 70 -17.66 2.57 -8.79
CA GLN A 70 -18.73 3.38 -8.19
C GLN A 70 -18.18 4.54 -7.36
N GLY A 71 -16.85 4.61 -7.16
CA GLY A 71 -16.19 5.65 -6.37
C GLY A 71 -16.07 5.33 -4.89
N GLU A 72 -16.44 4.12 -4.47
CA GLU A 72 -16.31 3.65 -3.10
C GLU A 72 -14.87 3.25 -2.82
N GLU A 73 -14.37 3.58 -1.63
CA GLU A 73 -13.06 3.13 -1.17
C GLU A 73 -13.13 1.66 -0.76
N VAL A 74 -12.26 0.84 -1.36
CA VAL A 74 -12.25 -0.63 -1.15
C VAL A 74 -10.93 -1.14 -0.61
N ALA A 75 -9.87 -0.32 -0.65
CA ALA A 75 -8.60 -0.61 -0.01
C ALA A 75 -7.82 0.68 0.24
N GLN A 76 -6.98 0.66 1.27
CA GLN A 76 -6.01 1.70 1.56
C GLN A 76 -4.70 1.08 2.04
N GLY A 77 -3.60 1.79 1.85
CA GLY A 77 -2.29 1.39 2.35
C GLY A 77 -1.39 2.60 2.50
N SER A 78 -0.47 2.53 3.45
CA SER A 78 0.49 3.60 3.72
C SER A 78 1.91 3.08 3.79
N ILE A 79 2.84 3.90 3.33
CA ILE A 79 4.28 3.70 3.48
C ILE A 79 4.75 4.83 4.39
N VAL A 80 5.32 4.46 5.53
CA VAL A 80 5.88 5.41 6.50
C VAL A 80 7.40 5.32 6.44
N PHE A 81 8.03 6.43 6.08
CA PHE A 81 9.48 6.55 6.13
C PHE A 81 9.91 7.02 7.53
N LYS A 82 10.69 6.21 8.23
CA LYS A 82 11.31 6.56 9.50
C LYS A 82 12.76 6.95 9.26
N THR A 83 13.12 8.19 9.59
CA THR A 83 14.53 8.60 9.64
C THR A 83 15.07 8.28 11.04
N THR A 84 16.15 7.51 11.13
CA THR A 84 16.86 7.31 12.40
C THR A 84 17.61 8.61 12.69
N ARG A 85 17.02 9.49 13.49
CA ARG A 85 17.78 10.58 14.11
C ARG A 85 18.72 9.91 15.13
N HIS A 86 20.02 9.93 14.88
CA HIS A 86 20.99 9.67 15.94
C HIS A 86 20.91 10.86 16.90
N GLY A 87 20.17 10.72 18.00
CA GLY A 87 20.06 11.73 19.05
C GLY A 87 18.88 11.49 19.99
N ALA A 88 19.17 10.76 21.08
CA ALA A 88 18.42 10.56 22.33
C ALA A 88 17.07 9.79 22.27
N GLU A 89 17.14 8.52 22.71
CA GLU A 89 16.30 7.78 23.68
C GLU A 89 14.95 8.44 24.05
N GLU A 90 13.80 7.75 24.07
CA GLU A 90 13.46 6.59 24.91
C GLU A 90 12.45 5.63 24.23
N GLU A 91 12.61 4.34 24.55
CA GLU A 91 11.73 3.24 24.15
C GLU A 91 10.46 3.20 25.01
N GLU A 92 9.29 3.10 24.37
CA GLU A 92 8.11 2.51 25.02
C GLU A 92 7.60 1.37 24.13
N VAL A 93 8.03 0.15 24.47
CA VAL A 93 7.50 -1.08 23.90
C VAL A 93 6.37 -1.55 24.82
N GLU A 94 5.13 -1.27 24.47
CA GLU A 94 3.98 -1.94 25.08
C GLU A 94 3.94 -3.39 24.55
N GLN A 95 4.37 -4.34 25.40
CA GLN A 95 4.28 -5.77 25.13
C GLN A 95 2.86 -6.26 25.44
N GLU A 96 2.14 -6.65 24.40
CA GLU A 96 0.86 -7.35 24.48
C GLU A 96 1.12 -8.82 24.90
N ALA A 97 0.81 -9.14 26.17
CA ALA A 97 0.94 -10.48 26.71
C ALA A 97 -0.15 -11.41 26.13
N ALA A 98 0.22 -12.22 25.15
CA ALA A 98 -0.58 -13.35 24.70
C ALA A 98 -0.48 -14.49 25.72
N GLU A 99 -1.37 -14.51 26.72
CA GLU A 99 -1.64 -15.72 27.50
C GLU A 99 -2.51 -16.66 26.67
N ALA A 100 -1.88 -17.67 26.09
CA ALA A 100 -2.55 -18.89 25.67
C ALA A 100 -1.73 -20.07 26.21
N ASP A 101 -2.15 -20.67 27.33
CA ASP A 101 -1.93 -22.09 27.52
C ASP A 101 -3.19 -22.78 28.04
N LEU A 102 -3.51 -23.83 27.32
CA LEU A 102 -4.74 -24.56 27.23
C LEU A 102 -4.78 -25.67 28.29
N HIS A 103 -5.89 -25.74 29.01
CA HIS A 103 -6.47 -26.95 29.61
C HIS A 103 -5.71 -28.27 29.35
N GLN A 104 -4.98 -28.76 30.36
CA GLN A 104 -4.74 -30.19 30.55
C GLN A 104 -5.04 -30.60 32.00
N GLN A 105 -6.29 -30.99 32.17
CA GLN A 105 -6.76 -32.18 32.88
C GLN A 105 -5.73 -32.99 33.69
N GLN A 106 -5.91 -33.04 35.02
CA GLN A 106 -5.87 -34.28 35.83
C GLN A 106 -6.37 -33.95 37.25
N VAL A 107 -7.63 -34.24 37.58
CA VAL A 107 -8.05 -35.37 38.45
C VAL A 107 -6.96 -36.00 39.34
N SER A 108 -7.32 -36.10 40.63
CA SER A 108 -6.82 -37.02 41.68
C SER A 108 -5.85 -36.43 42.72
N CYS A 109 -6.39 -35.96 43.84
CA CYS A 109 -6.32 -36.57 45.19
C CYS A 109 -6.75 -35.56 46.25
#